data_AF-A0A517X298-F1
#
_entry.id   AF-A0A517X298-F1
#
_cell.length_a   1.000
_cell.length_b   1.000
_cell.length_c   1.000
_cell.angle_alpha   90.00
_cell.angle_beta   90.00
_cell.angle_gamma   90.00
#
_symmetry.space_group_name_H-M   'P 1'
#
loop_
_entity.id
_entity.type
_entity.pdbx_description
1 polymer ?
#
loop_
_entity_poly.entity_id
_entity_poly.type
_entity_poly.pdbx_seq_one_letter_code
_entity_poly.pdbx_strand_id
1 'polypeptide(L)'
;MLENVSPKVIHKLMAAEGYLELGMPIQALEALHALEDAGLLEAMRLYLIGEAYRRQEKYHEAIEPLHQAARLFPVMESRKAWFSLSECFRLGGYLELAEVASLTAEAVEEIEENYEALYLEQIGRPFIDWSDISSRMTDFAEPNRFHFPRNPK
;
A
#
# COMPACT_ATOMS: atom_id res chain seq x y z
N MET A 1 -16.24 -14.49 2.70
CA MET A 1 -16.42 -14.62 1.25
C MET A 1 -15.48 -13.58 0.67
N LEU A 2 -14.26 -13.97 0.28
CA LEU A 2 -13.30 -13.05 -0.33
C LEU A 2 -13.77 -12.87 -1.78
N GLU A 3 -14.35 -11.72 -2.09
CA GLU A 3 -14.66 -11.36 -3.47
C GLU A 3 -13.34 -11.33 -4.25
N ASN A 4 -13.23 -12.17 -5.29
CA ASN A 4 -12.10 -12.13 -6.20
C ASN A 4 -12.12 -10.76 -6.88
N VAL A 5 -11.11 -9.93 -6.60
CA VAL A 5 -10.90 -8.66 -7.29
C VAL A 5 -10.88 -8.93 -8.80
N SER A 6 -11.68 -8.17 -9.55
CA SER A 6 -11.78 -8.34 -11.00
C SER A 6 -10.40 -8.19 -11.65
N PRO A 7 -9.97 -9.13 -12.53
CA PRO A 7 -8.73 -8.98 -13.27
C PRO A 7 -8.63 -7.64 -14.01
N LYS A 8 -9.76 -7.11 -14.50
CA LYS A 8 -9.81 -5.80 -15.16
C LYS A 8 -9.31 -4.67 -14.24
N VAL A 9 -9.71 -4.69 -12.96
CA VAL A 9 -9.29 -3.70 -11.96
C VAL A 9 -7.78 -3.78 -11.76
N ILE A 10 -7.25 -4.99 -11.54
CA ILE A 10 -5.81 -5.22 -11.36
C ILE A 10 -5.01 -4.69 -12.55
N HIS A 11 -5.40 -5.07 -13.78
CA HIS A 11 -4.71 -4.61 -14.99
C HIS A 11 -4.73 -3.09 -15.15
N LYS A 12 -5.83 -2.42 -14.79
CA LYS A 12 -5.93 -0.95 -14.88
C LYS A 12 -5.09 -0.25 -13.84
N LEU A 13 -5.00 -0.77 -12.62
CA LEU A 13 -4.12 -0.25 -11.57
C LEU A 13 -2.64 -0.41 -11.96
N MET A 14 -2.24 -1.59 -12.43
CA MET A 14 -0.88 -1.84 -12.91
C MET A 14 -0.51 -0.94 -14.10
N ALA A 15 -1.44 -0.74 -15.05
CA ALA A 15 -1.22 0.15 -16.17
C ALA A 15 -1.05 1.62 -15.69
N ALA A 16 -1.89 2.06 -14.76
CA ALA A 16 -1.81 3.42 -14.21
C ALA A 16 -0.50 3.65 -13.45
N GLU A 17 -0.05 2.69 -12.64
CA GLU A 17 1.25 2.74 -11.97
C GLU A 17 2.39 2.85 -12.99
N GLY A 18 2.42 1.98 -14.00
CA GLY A 18 3.42 2.05 -15.08
C GLY A 18 3.38 3.37 -15.86
N TYR A 19 2.19 3.93 -16.11
CA TYR A 19 2.08 5.26 -16.72
C TYR A 19 2.69 6.35 -15.82
N LEU A 20 2.50 6.29 -14.50
CA LEU A 20 3.09 7.26 -13.57
C LEU A 20 4.61 7.14 -13.47
N GLU A 21 5.16 5.93 -13.55
CA GLU A 21 6.61 5.69 -13.63
C GLU A 21 7.22 6.29 -14.90
N LEU A 22 6.47 6.26 -16.01
CA LEU A 22 6.88 6.83 -17.31
C LEU A 22 6.59 8.34 -17.45
N GLY A 23 6.06 8.99 -16.40
CA GLY A 23 5.72 10.43 -16.45
C GLY A 23 4.50 10.73 -17.33
N MET A 24 3.56 9.79 -17.44
CA MET A 24 2.33 9.88 -18.25
C MET A 24 1.07 10.00 -17.36
N PRO A 25 0.91 11.07 -16.55
CA PRO A 25 -0.15 11.14 -15.54
C PRO A 25 -1.56 11.26 -16.12
N ILE A 26 -1.71 11.77 -17.35
CA ILE A 26 -3.02 11.86 -18.02
C ILE A 26 -3.54 10.46 -18.35
N GLN A 27 -2.70 9.61 -18.93
CA GLN A 27 -3.04 8.23 -19.27
C GLN A 27 -3.29 7.38 -18.01
N ALA A 28 -2.57 7.66 -16.92
CA ALA A 28 -2.87 7.06 -15.62
C ALA A 28 -4.29 7.41 -15.15
N LEU A 29 -4.68 8.69 -15.17
CA LEU A 29 -6.05 9.10 -14.82
C LEU A 29 -7.10 8.49 -15.73
N GLU A 30 -6.87 8.45 -17.04
CA GLU A 30 -7.80 7.82 -18.00
C GLU A 30 -8.02 6.33 -17.67
N ALA A 31 -6.95 5.61 -17.34
CA ALA A 31 -7.04 4.20 -16.94
C ALA A 31 -7.84 4.02 -15.65
N LEU A 32 -7.65 4.91 -14.66
CA LEU A 32 -8.27 4.83 -13.33
C LEU A 32 -9.74 5.29 -13.33
N HIS A 33 -10.08 6.32 -14.11
CA HIS A 33 -11.46 6.81 -14.26
C HIS A 33 -12.34 5.91 -15.13
N ALA A 34 -11.74 4.99 -15.90
CA ALA A 34 -12.47 3.94 -16.60
C ALA A 34 -12.99 2.81 -15.68
N LEU A 35 -12.66 2.86 -14.39
CA LEU A 35 -13.20 1.99 -13.35
C LEU A 35 -14.35 2.71 -12.63
N GLU A 36 -15.48 2.02 -12.46
CA GLU A 36 -16.60 2.54 -11.65
C GLU A 36 -16.31 2.44 -10.14
N ASP A 37 -15.68 1.33 -9.73
CA ASP A 37 -15.24 1.03 -8.36
C ASP A 37 -14.09 0.00 -8.41
N ALA A 38 -13.18 0.01 -7.43
CA ALA A 38 -12.09 -0.97 -7.31
C ALA A 38 -12.21 -1.90 -6.08
N GLY A 39 -13.31 -1.85 -5.34
CA GLY A 39 -13.59 -2.70 -4.19
C GLY A 39 -12.46 -2.67 -3.16
N LEU A 40 -11.88 -3.84 -2.87
CA LEU A 40 -10.75 -3.95 -1.94
C LEU A 40 -9.50 -3.17 -2.36
N LEU A 41 -9.37 -2.80 -3.63
CA LEU A 41 -8.25 -2.01 -4.16
C LEU A 41 -8.60 -0.51 -4.30
N GLU A 42 -9.71 -0.05 -3.73
CA GLU A 42 -10.14 1.34 -3.83
C GLU A 42 -9.13 2.31 -3.23
N ALA A 43 -8.49 1.95 -2.10
CA ALA A 43 -7.40 2.73 -1.52
C ALA A 43 -6.26 2.97 -2.53
N MET A 44 -5.87 1.93 -3.26
CA MET A 44 -4.82 1.99 -4.28
C MET A 44 -5.26 2.81 -5.50
N ARG A 45 -6.50 2.65 -5.95
CA ARG A 45 -7.06 3.46 -7.05
C ARG A 45 -7.00 4.95 -6.71
N LEU A 46 -7.48 5.32 -5.52
CA LEU A 46 -7.50 6.69 -5.04
C LEU A 46 -6.08 7.26 -4.87
N TYR A 47 -5.15 6.48 -4.32
CA TYR A 47 -3.75 6.89 -4.21
C TYR A 47 -3.15 7.22 -5.59
N LEU A 48 -3.34 6.35 -6.59
CA LEU A 48 -2.82 6.56 -7.94
C LEU A 48 -3.49 7.76 -8.63
N ILE A 49 -4.78 8.02 -8.39
CA ILE A 49 -5.46 9.23 -8.89
C ILE A 49 -4.81 10.48 -8.29
N GLY A 50 -4.62 10.48 -6.97
CA GLY A 50 -3.96 11.56 -6.25
C GLY A 50 -2.55 11.84 -6.77
N GLU A 51 -1.74 10.79 -6.93
CA GLU A 51 -0.39 10.85 -7.50
C GLU A 51 -0.37 11.38 -8.95
N ALA A 52 -1.38 11.03 -9.74
CA ALA A 52 -1.52 11.53 -11.11
C ALA A 52 -1.88 13.02 -11.15
N TYR A 53 -2.73 13.51 -10.24
CA TYR A 53 -2.99 14.94 -10.09
C TYR A 53 -1.75 15.69 -9.59
N ARG A 54 -1.05 15.15 -8.59
CA ARG A 54 0.18 15.74 -8.05
C ARG A 54 1.26 15.90 -9.13
N ARG A 55 1.47 14.90 -9.98
CA ARG A 55 2.40 14.97 -11.13
C ARG A 55 1.97 15.96 -12.22
N GLN A 56 0.70 16.38 -12.25
CA GLN A 56 0.21 17.46 -13.10
C GLN A 56 0.26 18.84 -12.40
N GLU A 57 0.87 18.92 -11.22
CA GLU A 57 0.89 20.11 -10.36
C GLU A 57 -0.52 20.59 -9.94
N LYS A 58 -1.51 19.70 -10.03
CA LYS A 58 -2.90 19.93 -9.59
C LYS A 58 -3.05 19.55 -8.12
N TYR A 59 -2.37 20.31 -7.27
CA TYR A 59 -2.24 19.98 -5.85
C TYR A 59 -3.58 19.99 -5.12
N HIS A 60 -4.49 20.89 -5.49
CA HIS A 60 -5.81 20.97 -4.87
C HIS A 60 -6.67 19.74 -5.20
N GLU A 61 -6.67 19.31 -6.46
CA GLU A 61 -7.40 18.12 -6.93
C GLU A 61 -6.81 16.80 -6.38
N ALA A 62 -5.51 16.80 -6.04
CA ALA A 62 -4.85 15.66 -5.43
C ALA A 62 -5.23 15.42 -3.96
N ILE A 63 -5.66 16.44 -3.22
CA ILE A 63 -5.88 16.38 -1.77
C ILE A 63 -6.94 15.33 -1.40
N GLU A 64 -8.13 15.43 -1.96
CA GLU A 64 -9.24 14.53 -1.60
C GLU A 64 -8.93 13.06 -1.87
N PRO A 65 -8.48 12.64 -3.08
CA PRO A 65 -8.18 11.24 -3.34
C PRO A 65 -7.01 10.72 -2.47
N LEU A 66 -5.97 11.52 -2.22
CA LEU A 66 -4.86 11.11 -1.33
C LEU A 66 -5.33 10.95 0.12
N HIS A 67 -6.15 11.88 0.60
CA HIS A 67 -6.71 11.81 1.96
C HIS A 67 -7.64 10.60 2.13
N GLN A 68 -8.52 10.32 1.16
CA GLN A 68 -9.35 9.12 1.18
C GLN A 68 -8.50 7.84 1.14
N ALA A 69 -7.47 7.78 0.28
CA ALA A 69 -6.56 6.65 0.23
C ALA A 69 -5.86 6.42 1.57
N ALA A 70 -5.33 7.47 2.19
CA ALA A 70 -4.65 7.40 3.48
C ALA A 70 -5.55 6.88 4.61
N ARG A 71 -6.87 7.12 4.53
CA ARG A 71 -7.86 6.60 5.48
C ARG A 71 -8.28 5.16 5.22
N LEU A 72 -8.20 4.71 3.97
CA LEU A 72 -8.64 3.37 3.56
C LEU A 72 -7.52 2.33 3.66
N PHE A 73 -6.27 2.75 3.48
CA PHE A 73 -5.14 1.85 3.70
C PHE A 73 -5.09 1.38 5.15
N PRO A 74 -4.67 0.12 5.39
CA PRO A 74 -4.19 -0.23 6.71
C PRO A 74 -2.99 0.65 7.07
N VAL A 75 -2.74 0.80 8.38
CA VAL A 75 -1.83 1.83 8.91
C VAL A 75 -0.45 1.74 8.25
N MET A 76 0.11 0.54 8.11
CA MET A 76 1.44 0.30 7.55
C MET A 76 1.55 0.75 6.08
N GLU A 77 0.50 0.52 5.29
CA GLU A 77 0.49 0.87 3.87
C GLU A 77 0.10 2.35 3.63
N SER A 78 -0.42 3.04 4.65
CA SER A 78 -0.92 4.41 4.53
C SER A 78 0.18 5.48 4.41
N ARG A 79 1.43 5.14 4.79
CA ARG A 79 2.57 6.07 4.83
C ARG A 79 2.75 6.87 3.55
N LYS A 80 2.75 6.19 2.39
CA LYS A 80 2.95 6.83 1.09
C LYS A 80 1.85 7.84 0.77
N ALA A 81 0.61 7.54 1.14
CA ALA A 81 -0.51 8.44 0.91
C ALA A 81 -0.41 9.69 1.80
N TRP A 82 -0.04 9.55 3.08
CA TRP A 82 0.21 10.67 3.99
C TRP A 82 1.36 11.56 3.52
N PHE A 83 2.46 10.95 3.06
CA PHE A 83 3.59 11.68 2.49
C PHE A 83 3.20 12.45 1.23
N SER A 84 2.52 11.80 0.27
CA SER A 84 2.05 12.50 -0.93
C SER A 84 1.07 13.64 -0.61
N LEU A 85 0.22 13.46 0.40
CA LEU A 85 -0.71 14.49 0.87
C LEU A 85 0.03 15.68 1.50
N SER A 86 1.09 15.43 2.27
CA SER A 86 1.93 16.50 2.85
C SER A 86 2.61 17.32 1.76
N GLU A 87 3.13 16.69 0.71
CA GLU A 87 3.71 17.38 -0.45
C GLU A 87 2.66 18.24 -1.17
N CYS A 88 1.44 17.72 -1.37
CA CYS A 88 0.35 18.48 -1.98
C CYS A 88 -0.04 19.69 -1.13
N PHE A 89 -0.14 19.54 0.18
CA PHE A 89 -0.41 20.66 1.08
C PHE A 89 0.70 21.70 1.02
N ARG A 90 1.97 21.28 1.02
CA ARG A 90 3.11 22.20 1.00
C ARG A 90 3.15 23.01 -0.29
N LEU A 91 3.01 22.34 -1.42
CA LEU A 91 3.00 22.98 -2.75
C LEU A 91 1.73 23.80 -3.01
N GLY A 92 0.61 23.45 -2.35
CA GLY A 92 -0.62 24.24 -2.32
C GLY A 92 -0.64 25.42 -1.34
N GLY A 93 0.40 25.58 -0.50
CA GLY A 93 0.51 26.68 0.47
C GLY A 93 -0.14 26.43 1.83
N TYR A 94 -0.61 25.22 2.12
CA TYR A 94 -1.25 24.82 3.37
C TYR A 94 -0.24 24.27 4.38
N LEU A 95 0.70 25.11 4.83
CA LEU A 95 1.88 24.66 5.58
C LEU A 95 1.57 23.90 6.88
N GLU A 96 0.57 24.34 7.64
CA GLU A 96 0.17 23.65 8.89
C GLU A 96 -0.36 22.24 8.62
N LEU A 97 -1.16 22.07 7.56
CA LEU A 97 -1.67 20.76 7.16
C LEU A 97 -0.56 19.87 6.59
N ALA A 98 0.40 20.46 5.89
CA ALA A 98 1.57 19.75 5.40
C ALA A 98 2.38 19.16 6.56
N GLU A 99 2.61 19.93 7.61
CA GLU A 99 3.33 19.48 8.80
C GLU A 99 2.62 18.31 9.47
N VAL A 100 1.31 18.43 9.71
CA VAL A 100 0.51 17.36 10.33
C VAL A 100 0.56 16.07 9.50
N ALA A 101 0.43 16.18 8.18
CA ALA A 101 0.51 15.02 7.28
C ALA A 101 1.92 14.40 7.25
N SER A 102 2.99 15.21 7.32
CA SER A 102 4.38 14.72 7.42
C SER A 102 4.61 13.94 8.71
N LEU A 103 4.26 14.53 9.85
CA LEU A 103 4.38 13.88 11.16
C LEU A 103 3.57 12.57 11.22
N THR A 104 2.43 12.53 10.54
CA THR A 104 1.64 11.29 10.44
C THR A 104 2.37 10.22 9.63
N ALA A 105 2.99 10.57 8.51
CA ALA A 105 3.79 9.63 7.72
C ALA A 105 5.03 9.12 8.49
N GLU A 106 5.70 10.00 9.24
CA GLU A 106 6.84 9.67 10.11
C GLU A 106 6.42 8.75 11.26
N ALA A 107 5.28 9.00 11.89
CA ALA A 107 4.75 8.12 12.93
C ALA A 107 4.42 6.72 12.39
N VAL A 108 3.94 6.61 11.15
CA VAL A 108 3.74 5.30 10.51
C VAL A 108 5.09 4.61 10.33
N GLU A 109 6.10 5.30 9.78
CA GLU A 109 7.46 4.75 9.61
C GLU A 109 8.05 4.21 10.93
N GLU A 110 7.93 4.97 12.01
CA GLU A 110 8.39 4.54 13.34
C GLU A 110 7.69 3.24 13.79
N ILE A 111 6.40 3.08 13.48
CA ILE A 111 5.67 1.84 13.74
C ILE A 111 6.23 0.70 12.87
N GLU A 112 6.58 0.93 11.60
CA GLU A 112 7.20 -0.08 10.72
C GLU A 112 8.52 -0.58 11.30
N GLU A 113 9.40 0.33 11.68
CA GLU A 113 10.72 0.02 12.24
C GLU A 113 10.60 -0.73 13.58
N ASN A 114 9.69 -0.28 14.45
CA ASN A 114 9.45 -0.92 15.74
C ASN A 114 8.83 -2.32 15.59
N TYR A 115 7.93 -2.50 14.63
CA TYR A 115 7.33 -3.80 14.33
C TYR A 115 8.40 -4.78 13.83
N GLU A 116 9.25 -4.37 12.89
CA GLU A 116 10.37 -5.21 12.42
C GLU A 116 11.31 -5.59 13.57
N ALA A 117 11.68 -4.64 14.44
CA ALA A 117 12.51 -4.92 15.60
C ALA A 117 11.88 -5.96 16.55
N LEU A 118 10.60 -5.79 16.88
CA LEU A 118 9.86 -6.72 17.76
C LEU A 118 9.72 -8.12 17.15
N TYR A 119 9.47 -8.21 15.84
CA TYR A 119 9.41 -9.49 15.14
C TYR A 119 10.76 -10.20 15.14
N LEU A 120 11.86 -9.48 14.93
CA LEU A 120 13.21 -10.05 14.94
C LEU A 120 13.68 -10.47 16.35
N GLU A 121 13.21 -9.80 17.41
CA GLU A 121 13.51 -10.18 18.80
C GLU A 121 12.73 -11.42 19.26
N GLN A 122 11.47 -11.60 18.82
CA GLN A 122 10.61 -12.71 19.27
C GLN A 122 10.91 -14.06 18.62
N ILE A 123 11.46 -14.08 17.40
CA ILE A 123 11.96 -15.29 16.73
C ILE A 123 13.48 -15.22 16.70
N GLY A 124 14.10 -15.59 17.82
CA GLY A 124 15.54 -15.85 17.88
C GLY A 124 15.95 -16.69 16.67
N ARG A 125 16.86 -16.15 15.84
CA ARG A 125 17.17 -16.67 14.50
C ARG A 125 17.29 -18.20 14.47
N PRO A 126 16.81 -18.83 13.40
CA PRO A 126 17.69 -19.57 12.54
C PRO A 126 17.91 -18.73 11.28
N PHE A 127 19.15 -18.32 11.06
CA PHE A 127 19.59 -17.76 9.79
C PHE A 127 19.41 -18.85 8.72
N ILE A 128 18.37 -18.71 7.90
CA ILE A 128 18.16 -19.56 6.73
C ILE A 128 18.91 -18.91 5.58
N ASP A 129 19.98 -19.57 5.13
CA ASP A 129 20.69 -19.24 3.89
C ASP A 129 19.88 -19.77 2.70
N TRP A 130 19.20 -18.85 2.00
CA TRP A 130 18.34 -19.16 0.85
C TRP A 130 19.10 -19.62 -0.40
N SER A 131 20.45 -19.60 -0.39
CA SER A 131 21.25 -20.19 -1.46
C SER A 131 21.30 -21.73 -1.40
N ASP A 132 21.01 -22.34 -0.24
CA ASP A 132 21.07 -23.80 -0.03
C ASP A 132 19.70 -24.51 -0.26
N ILE A 133 18.59 -23.76 -0.24
CA ILE A 133 17.22 -24.33 -0.34
C ILE A 133 16.87 -24.76 -1.77
N SER A 134 17.45 -24.14 -2.81
CA SER A 134 17.15 -24.53 -4.20
C SER A 134 17.55 -25.99 -4.51
N SER A 135 18.48 -26.56 -3.73
CA SER A 135 18.96 -27.93 -3.89
C SER A 135 18.03 -29.01 -3.30
N ARG A 136 16.98 -28.63 -2.54
CA ARG A 136 16.13 -29.60 -1.81
C ARG A 136 14.63 -29.56 -2.15
N MET A 137 14.21 -28.75 -3.13
CA MET A 137 12.81 -28.66 -3.59
C MET A 137 12.39 -29.78 -4.56
N THR A 138 12.66 -31.05 -4.26
CA THR A 138 12.07 -32.17 -5.02
C THR A 138 11.23 -33.15 -4.23
N ASP A 139 11.22 -33.11 -2.89
CA ASP A 139 10.43 -34.08 -2.12
C ASP A 139 9.78 -33.42 -0.91
N PHE A 140 8.50 -33.06 -1.01
CA PHE A 140 7.56 -33.15 0.12
C PHE A 140 6.14 -33.31 -0.41
N ALA A 141 5.73 -34.58 -0.50
CA ALA A 141 4.33 -34.99 -0.39
C ALA A 141 3.80 -34.71 1.04
N GLU A 142 2.50 -34.48 1.17
CA GLU A 142 1.78 -34.16 2.43
C GLU A 142 2.09 -35.11 3.61
N PRO A 143 1.86 -34.69 4.88
CA PRO A 143 0.59 -35.08 5.50
C PRO A 143 -0.04 -34.08 6.50
N ASN A 144 -1.35 -33.92 6.35
CA ASN A 144 -2.45 -33.86 7.32
C ASN A 144 -2.23 -33.82 8.87
N ARG A 145 -3.10 -32.99 9.50
CA ARG A 145 -3.68 -33.00 10.87
C ARG A 145 -2.97 -32.28 12.02
N PHE A 146 -3.50 -31.10 12.39
CA PHE A 146 -3.43 -30.58 13.76
C PHE A 146 -4.83 -30.45 14.38
N HIS A 147 -5.00 -31.08 15.55
CA HIS A 147 -6.14 -30.94 16.46
C HIS A 147 -6.03 -29.64 17.26
N PHE A 148 -7.13 -28.89 17.39
CA PHE A 148 -7.24 -27.75 18.31
C PHE A 148 -7.73 -28.22 19.70
N PRO A 149 -7.16 -27.72 20.82
CA PRO A 149 -7.72 -27.97 22.15
C PRO A 149 -8.90 -27.03 22.46
N ARG A 150 -9.91 -27.55 23.17
CA ARG A 150 -11.05 -26.78 23.72
C ARG A 150 -10.66 -26.12 25.04
N ASN A 151 -11.00 -24.85 25.21
CA ASN A 151 -10.96 -24.16 26.51
C ASN A 151 -12.12 -24.62 27.41
N PRO A 152 -11.90 -24.81 28.74
CA PRO A 152 -12.99 -24.92 29.69
C PRO A 152 -13.46 -23.53 30.17
N LYS A 153 -14.70 -23.51 30.67
CA LYS A 153 -15.52 -22.34 31.02
C LYS A 153 -15.03 -21.56 32.23
#